data_AF-A0A1E4SAB2-F1
#
_entry.id   AF-A0A1E4SAB2-F1
#
_cell.length_a   1.000
_cell.length_b   1.000
_cell.length_c   1.000
_cell.angle_alpha   90.00
_cell.angle_beta   90.00
_cell.angle_gamma   90.00
#
_symmetry.space_group_name_H-M   'P 1'
#
loop_
_entity.id
_entity.type
_entity.pdbx_description
1 polymer ?
#
loop_
_entity_poly.entity_id
_entity_poly.type
_entity_poly.pdbx_seq_one_letter_code
_entity_poly.pdbx_strand_id
1 'polypeptide(L)' 'YKTELCSTFQRSGTCPYGSKCQFAHGEHELKAVDRGSKWRSKPCANWSKTGSCRYGNRCCFKH' A
#
# COMPACT_ATOMS: atom_id res chain seq x y z
N TYR A 1 -0.83 -7.81 7.09
CA TYR A 1 -2.30 -7.95 7.23
C TYR A 1 -2.86 -6.62 7.71
N LYS A 2 -3.85 -6.05 7.01
CA LYS A 2 -4.45 -4.72 7.22
C LYS A 2 -3.43 -3.56 7.21
N THR A 3 -2.47 -3.60 6.30
CA THR A 3 -1.39 -2.60 6.18
C THR A 3 -1.66 -1.53 5.12
N GLU A 4 -2.75 -1.70 4.37
CA GLU A 4 -3.23 -0.80 3.32
C GLU A 4 -4.76 -0.72 3.43
N LEU A 5 -5.34 0.41 3.04
CA LEU A 5 -6.79 0.62 3.04
C LEU A 5 -7.46 -0.23 1.95
N CYS A 6 -8.66 -0.72 2.26
CA CYS A 6 -9.48 -1.47 1.33
C CYS A 6 -10.13 -0.52 0.33
N SER A 7 -9.68 -0.57 -0.92
CA SER A 7 -10.22 0.26 -1.99
C SER A 7 -11.71 0.03 -2.25
N THR A 8 -12.18 -1.22 -2.16
CA THR A 8 -13.60 -1.56 -2.33
C THR A 8 -14.46 -0.93 -1.24
N PHE A 9 -14.06 -1.08 0.02
CA PHE A 9 -14.76 -0.46 1.15
C PHE A 9 -14.73 1.07 1.06
N GLN A 10 -13.59 1.64 0.68
CA GLN A 10 -13.43 3.09 0.56
C GLN A 10 -14.28 3.70 -0.56
N ARG A 11 -14.55 2.95 -1.65
CA ARG A 11 -15.37 3.40 -2.78
C ARG A 11 -16.86 3.16 -2.57
N SER A 12 -17.22 1.98 -2.07
CA SER A 12 -18.61 1.52 -2.03
C SER A 12 -19.22 1.54 -0.62
N GLY A 13 -18.43 1.87 0.41
CA GLY A 13 -18.83 1.77 1.82
C GLY A 13 -19.01 0.34 2.33
N THR A 14 -18.90 -0.66 1.45
CA THR A 14 -19.13 -2.08 1.74
C THR A 14 -18.06 -2.93 1.07
N CYS A 15 -17.69 -4.04 1.73
CA CYS A 15 -16.65 -4.95 1.25
C CYS A 15 -17.19 -6.39 1.26
N PRO A 16 -17.10 -7.13 0.14
CA PRO A 16 -17.65 -8.49 0.06
C PRO A 16 -16.93 -9.47 1.00
N TYR A 17 -15.70 -9.14 1.44
CA TYR A 17 -14.92 -9.94 2.38
C TYR A 17 -15.29 -9.70 3.84
N GLY A 18 -16.10 -8.68 4.15
CA GLY A 18 -16.49 -8.31 5.50
C GLY A 18 -15.29 -8.23 6.46
N SER A 19 -15.45 -8.76 7.68
CA SER A 19 -14.39 -8.77 8.70
C SER A 19 -13.16 -9.62 8.32
N LYS A 20 -13.27 -10.49 7.31
CA LYS A 20 -12.14 -11.31 6.82
C LYS A 20 -11.26 -10.56 5.82
N CYS A 21 -11.59 -9.31 5.48
CA CYS A 21 -10.79 -8.51 4.56
C CYS A 21 -9.35 -8.37 5.06
N GLN A 22 -8.39 -8.65 4.18
CA GLN A 22 -6.96 -8.50 4.47
C GLN A 22 -6.49 -7.04 4.44
N PHE A 23 -7.36 -6.13 4.00
CA PHE A 23 -7.14 -4.69 3.96
C PHE A 23 -7.94 -4.00 5.08
N ALA A 24 -7.53 -2.79 5.44
CA ALA A 24 -8.15 -2.01 6.48
C ALA A 24 -9.40 -1.28 5.94
N HIS A 25 -10.55 -1.40 6.60
CA HIS A 25 -11.77 -0.68 6.24
C HIS A 25 -11.81 0.77 6.76
N GLY A 26 -10.79 1.18 7.51
CA GLY A 26 -10.60 2.55 7.96
C GLY A 26 -9.23 2.70 8.62
N GLU A 27 -8.90 3.92 9.01
CA GLU A 27 -7.62 4.23 9.68
C GLU A 27 -7.47 3.47 11.00
N HIS A 28 -8.58 3.21 11.70
CA HIS A 28 -8.58 2.42 12.93
C HIS A 28 -8.09 0.97 12.74
N GLU A 29 -8.33 0.38 11.56
CA GLU A 29 -7.85 -0.97 11.23
C GLU A 29 -6.47 -0.97 10.57
N LEU A 30 -5.97 0.21 10.15
CA LEU A 30 -4.74 0.34 9.39
C LEU A 30 -3.53 0.16 10.31
N LYS A 31 -2.81 -0.94 10.12
CA LYS A 31 -1.59 -1.24 10.86
C LYS A 31 -0.41 -0.52 10.23
N ALA A 32 0.25 0.30 11.03
CA ALA A 32 1.58 0.80 10.71
C ALA A 32 2.54 -0.39 10.54
N VAL A 33 3.21 -0.44 9.40
CA VAL A 33 4.29 -1.40 9.17
C VAL A 33 5.57 -0.65 9.48
N ASP A 34 6.34 -1.12 10.46
CA ASP A 34 7.71 -0.67 10.61
C ASP A 34 8.50 -1.15 9.39
N ARG A 35 8.68 -0.24 8.44
CA ARG A 35 9.54 -0.46 7.29
C ARG A 35 10.87 0.16 7.66
N GLY A 36 11.75 -0.64 8.25
CA GLY A 36 13.03 -0.17 8.79
C GLY A 36 13.82 0.71 7.82
N SER A 37 14.82 1.44 8.35
CA SER A 37 15.46 2.61 7.72
C SER A 37 16.01 2.44 6.30
N LYS A 38 16.17 1.21 5.82
CA LYS A 38 16.58 0.90 4.43
C LYS A 38 15.42 1.01 3.43
N TRP A 39 14.18 1.13 3.87
CA TRP A 39 13.00 1.25 3.02
C TRP A 39 13.06 2.53 2.18
N ARG A 40 12.93 2.39 0.85
CA ARG A 40 13.04 3.51 -0.12
C ARG A 40 14.34 4.31 -0.01
N SER A 41 15.42 3.69 0.46
CA SER A 41 16.75 4.33 0.51
C SER A 41 17.40 4.49 -0.86
N LYS A 42 17.15 3.54 -1.78
CA LYS A 42 17.71 3.53 -3.15
C LYS A 42 16.65 3.95 -4.19
N PRO A 43 17.05 4.62 -5.28
CA PRO A 43 16.13 5.02 -6.35
C PRO A 43 15.62 3.81 -7.13
N CYS A 44 14.37 3.88 -7.57
CA CYS A 44 13.74 2.87 -8.41
C CYS A 44 14.22 3.04 -9.85
N ALA A 45 14.97 2.07 -10.37
CA ALA A 45 15.51 2.14 -11.73
C ALA A 45 14.44 2.33 -12.81
N ASN A 46 13.26 1.70 -12.66
CA ASN A 46 12.16 1.88 -13.61
C ASN A 46 11.60 3.30 -13.52
N TRP A 47 11.30 3.79 -12.31
CA TRP A 47 10.76 5.14 -12.15
C TRP A 47 11.73 6.22 -12.61
N SER A 48 13.02 6.10 -12.29
CA SER A 48 14.05 7.06 -12.72
C SER A 48 14.25 7.09 -14.23
N LYS A 49 13.93 6.00 -14.96
CA LYS A 49 14.10 5.91 -16.42
C LYS A 49 12.83 6.28 -17.19
N THR A 50 11.66 5.81 -16.75
CA THR A 50 10.41 5.91 -17.51
C THR A 50 9.35 6.78 -16.83
N GLY A 51 9.62 7.31 -15.63
CA GLY A 51 8.64 8.05 -14.83
C GLY A 51 7.46 7.19 -14.36
N SER A 52 7.52 5.86 -14.55
CA SER A 52 6.44 4.95 -14.23
C SER A 52 6.97 3.66 -13.61
N CYS A 53 6.26 3.15 -12.61
CA CYS A 53 6.63 1.90 -11.94
C CYS A 53 5.39 1.06 -11.70
N ARG A 54 5.42 -0.17 -12.22
CA ARG A 54 4.33 -1.16 -12.10
C ARG A 54 3.98 -1.51 -10.65
N TYR A 55 4.89 -1.28 -9.72
CA TYR A 55 4.67 -1.53 -8.29
C TYR A 55 3.97 -0.37 -7.57
N GLY A 56 3.96 0.84 -8.15
CA GLY A 56 3.31 2.02 -7.57
C GLY A 56 3.71 2.26 -6.11
N ASN A 57 2.74 2.54 -5.25
CA ASN A 57 2.98 2.80 -3.82
C ASN A 57 3.55 1.60 -3.04
N ARG A 58 3.48 0.39 -3.61
CA ARG A 58 4.09 -0.81 -3.03
C ARG A 58 5.57 -0.96 -3.36
N CYS A 59 6.16 -0.07 -4.17
CA CYS A 59 7.58 -0.15 -4.47
C CYS A 59 8.44 0.09 -3.22
N CYS A 60 9.44 -0.78 -3.07
CA CYS A 60 10.43 -0.74 -1.99
C CYS A 60 11.52 0.31 -2.21
N PHE A 61 11.57 0.90 -3.40
CA PHE A 61 12.56 1.87 -3.82
C PHE A 61 11.93 3.27 -3.92
N LYS A 62 12.75 4.31 -3.85
CA LYS A 62 12.32 5.70 -4.02
C LYS A 62 11.91 5.91 -5.48
N HIS A 63 10.63 6.17 -5.71
CA HIS A 63 10.13 6.78 -6.93
C HIS A 63 10.53 8.25 -6.90
#